data_AF-A0A5N6H3F4-F1
#
_entry.id   AF-A0A5N6H3F4-F1
#
_cell.length_a   1.000
_cell.length_b   1.000
_cell.length_c   1.000
_cell.angle_alpha   90.00
_cell.angle_beta   90.00
_cell.angle_gamma   90.00
#
_symmetry.space_group_name_H-M   'P 1'
#
loop_
_entity.id
_entity.type
_entity.pdbx_description
1 polymer ?
#
loop_
_entity_poly.entity_id
_entity_poly.type
_entity_poly.pdbx_seq_one_letter_code
_entity_poly.pdbx_strand_id
1 'polypeptide(L)'
;MPTLSGIYTSLTGQTLAIDEHGHLSIIHNDKQKTKLRADAEFWLCEDDGKIGKFGSPKKVTLHLQGKKYHIWVEPRGFSDGAYEYGLIPIEPDGQYSNRFLALNQEGNQLEILQSWTDAAKFRCME
;
A
#
# COMPACT_ATOMS: atom_id res chain seq x y z
N MET A 1 18.69 4.29 -0.44
CA MET A 1 17.90 3.36 0.41
C MET A 1 16.45 3.46 -0.03
N PRO A 2 15.69 2.35 -0.05
CA PRO A 2 14.25 2.40 -0.30
C PRO A 2 13.56 3.23 0.79
N THR A 3 12.73 4.20 0.41
CA THR A 3 11.82 4.88 1.34
C THR A 3 10.53 4.08 1.48
N LEU A 4 10.09 3.84 2.71
CA LEU A 4 8.81 3.18 3.00
C LEU A 4 7.74 4.18 3.44
N SER A 5 8.04 5.48 3.36
CA SER A 5 7.18 6.59 3.75
C SER A 5 6.94 7.49 2.54
N GLY A 6 5.67 7.77 2.22
CA GLY A 6 5.30 8.58 1.07
C GLY A 6 3.96 8.20 0.46
N ILE A 7 3.79 8.58 -0.80
CA ILE A 7 2.64 8.30 -1.64
C ILE A 7 2.92 7.01 -2.40
N TYR A 8 2.08 6.00 -2.19
CA TYR A 8 2.15 4.73 -2.91
C TYR A 8 1.38 4.85 -4.22
N THR A 9 2.06 4.66 -5.34
CA THR A 9 1.50 4.82 -6.69
C THR A 9 1.83 3.61 -7.55
N SER A 10 0.84 3.08 -8.27
CA SER A 10 1.06 2.01 -9.25
C SER A 10 1.92 2.49 -10.43
N LEU A 11 2.44 1.55 -11.22
CA LEU A 11 3.14 1.90 -12.47
C LEU A 11 2.25 2.63 -13.48
N THR A 12 0.92 2.43 -13.41
CA THR A 12 -0.06 3.13 -14.25
C THR A 12 -0.47 4.50 -13.70
N GLY A 13 0.11 4.94 -12.59
CA GLY A 13 -0.11 6.27 -12.01
C GLY A 13 -1.26 6.38 -10.99
N GLN A 14 -1.91 5.26 -10.66
CA GLN A 14 -2.99 5.27 -9.66
C GLN A 14 -2.42 5.35 -8.25
N THR A 15 -2.98 6.24 -7.44
CA THR A 15 -2.49 6.50 -6.09
C THR A 15 -3.35 5.76 -5.06
N LEU A 16 -2.69 5.11 -4.11
CA LEU A 16 -3.33 4.61 -2.90
C LEU A 16 -3.35 5.70 -1.84
N ALA A 17 -4.49 5.85 -1.18
CA ALA A 17 -4.64 6.70 0.00
C ALA A 17 -5.69 6.13 0.94
N ILE A 18 -5.92 6.82 2.04
CA ILE A 18 -6.94 6.49 3.01
C ILE A 18 -8.21 7.27 2.68
N ASP A 19 -9.35 6.59 2.62
CA ASP A 19 -10.66 7.21 2.45
C ASP A 19 -11.17 7.84 3.76
N GLU A 20 -12.34 8.47 3.71
CA GLU A 20 -12.97 9.11 4.86
C GLU A 20 -13.32 8.16 6.02
N HIS A 21 -13.31 6.85 5.77
CA HIS A 21 -13.59 5.80 6.75
C HIS A 21 -12.32 5.16 7.31
N GLY A 22 -11.13 5.61 6.90
CA GLY A 22 -9.87 5.02 7.34
C GLY A 22 -9.47 3.78 6.54
N HIS A 23 -10.08 3.53 5.37
CA HIS A 23 -9.77 2.38 4.54
C HIS A 23 -8.81 2.74 3.41
N LEU A 24 -7.93 1.80 3.07
CA LEU A 24 -7.05 1.91 1.92
C LEU A 24 -7.87 1.75 0.64
N SER A 25 -7.82 2.75 -0.24
CA SER A 25 -8.50 2.75 -1.54
C SER A 25 -7.63 3.39 -2.61
N ILE A 26 -8.01 3.17 -3.88
CA ILE A 26 -7.53 3.99 -4.98
C ILE A 26 -8.23 5.35 -4.89
N ILE A 27 -7.48 6.44 -5.04
CA ILE A 27 -8.06 7.79 -5.15
C ILE A 27 -7.95 8.30 -6.58
N HIS A 28 -9.02 8.96 -7.03
CA HIS A 28 -9.10 9.63 -8.32
C HIS A 28 -9.10 11.16 -8.12
N ASN A 29 -8.39 11.88 -8.99
CA ASN A 29 -8.31 13.35 -9.06
C ASN A 29 -7.86 14.03 -7.74
N ASP A 30 -8.11 15.35 -7.61
CA ASP A 30 -7.60 16.30 -6.60
C ASP A 30 -7.92 15.98 -5.13
N LYS A 31 -8.34 14.76 -4.80
CA LYS A 31 -8.41 14.31 -3.41
C LYS A 31 -7.01 14.42 -2.79
N GLN A 32 -6.99 14.97 -1.59
CA GLN A 32 -5.75 15.14 -0.84
C GLN A 32 -5.08 13.77 -0.67
N LYS A 33 -3.85 13.67 -1.16
CA LYS A 33 -3.06 12.45 -1.05
C LYS A 33 -2.55 12.35 0.38
N THR A 34 -3.02 11.35 1.12
CA THR A 34 -2.49 11.05 2.45
C THR A 34 -1.20 10.28 2.32
N LYS A 35 -0.14 10.73 3.02
CA LYS A 35 1.10 9.97 3.11
C LYS A 35 0.87 8.70 3.91
N LEU A 36 1.46 7.62 3.44
CA LEU A 36 1.46 6.32 4.11
C LEU A 36 2.88 6.00 4.52
N ARG A 37 3.04 5.20 5.57
CA ARG A 37 4.35 4.70 5.97
C ARG A 37 4.29 3.29 6.50
N ALA A 38 5.34 2.52 6.26
CA ALA A 38 5.51 1.26 6.98
C ALA A 38 5.88 1.55 8.46
N ASP A 39 5.28 0.82 9.39
CA ASP A 39 5.72 0.80 10.78
C ASP A 39 7.00 -0.05 10.96
N ALA A 40 7.45 -0.21 12.21
CA ALA A 40 8.65 -0.99 12.52
C ALA A 40 8.54 -2.49 12.18
N GLU A 41 7.31 -2.98 12.00
CA GLU A 41 7.01 -4.36 11.61
C GLU A 41 6.58 -4.45 10.14
N PHE A 42 6.83 -3.42 9.33
CA PHE A 42 6.49 -3.37 7.90
C PHE A 42 4.98 -3.32 7.58
N TRP A 43 4.11 -3.02 8.55
CA TRP A 43 2.71 -2.79 8.26
C TRP A 43 2.49 -1.40 7.67
N LEU A 44 1.77 -1.32 6.55
CA LEU A 44 1.36 -0.06 5.96
C LEU A 44 0.39 0.66 6.90
N CYS A 45 0.72 1.90 7.21
CA CYS A 45 -0.01 2.74 8.14
C CYS A 45 -0.27 4.12 7.53
N GLU A 46 -1.26 4.81 8.08
CA GLU A 46 -1.39 6.26 7.94
C GLU A 46 -0.16 6.96 8.53
N ASP A 47 0.47 7.83 7.74
CA ASP A 47 1.57 8.63 8.24
C ASP A 47 1.04 9.75 9.14
N ASP A 48 1.31 9.65 10.44
CA ASP A 48 0.96 10.63 11.46
C ASP A 48 1.92 11.84 11.51
N GLY A 49 2.91 11.90 10.61
CA GLY A 49 3.91 12.96 10.53
C GLY A 49 4.95 12.92 11.65
N LYS A 50 4.97 11.87 12.47
CA LYS A 50 5.87 11.73 13.63
C LYS A 50 6.85 10.59 13.43
N ILE A 51 8.07 10.77 13.93
CA ILE A 51 9.19 9.85 13.68
C ILE A 51 9.52 9.03 14.94
N GLY A 52 9.84 7.76 14.73
CA GLY A 52 10.33 6.86 15.77
C GLY A 52 9.37 6.73 16.95
N LYS A 53 9.90 6.81 18.18
CA LYS A 53 9.15 6.65 19.44
C LYS A 53 8.03 7.67 19.66
N PHE A 54 7.99 8.76 18.88
CA PHE A 54 7.00 9.82 19.03
C PHE A 54 5.78 9.61 18.13
N GLY A 55 5.86 8.72 17.15
CA GLY A 55 4.75 8.36 16.28
C GLY A 55 4.08 7.07 16.73
N SER A 56 2.79 6.97 16.45
CA SER A 56 1.98 5.78 16.64
C SER A 56 1.09 5.64 15.41
N PRO A 57 1.68 5.36 14.24
CA PRO A 57 0.95 5.36 12.98
C PRO A 57 -0.08 4.24 12.99
N LYS A 58 -1.26 4.51 12.43
CA LYS A 58 -2.37 3.56 12.48
C LYS A 58 -2.34 2.66 11.25
N LYS A 59 -2.32 1.34 11.46
CA LYS A 59 -2.39 0.36 10.36
C LYS A 59 -3.61 0.66 9.49
N VAL A 60 -3.39 0.74 8.18
CA VAL A 60 -4.49 0.88 7.23
C VAL A 60 -5.31 -0.39 7.24
N THR A 61 -6.58 -0.23 6.89
CA THR A 61 -7.50 -1.35 6.70
C THR A 61 -7.93 -1.39 5.24
N LEU A 62 -7.78 -2.51 4.56
CA LEU A 62 -8.37 -2.73 3.24
C LEU A 62 -9.65 -3.55 3.39
N HIS A 63 -10.76 -3.09 2.82
CA HIS A 63 -11.97 -3.89 2.66
C HIS A 63 -12.09 -4.33 1.20
N LEU A 64 -12.05 -5.64 0.97
CA LEU A 64 -12.13 -6.21 -0.36
C LEU A 64 -12.91 -7.52 -0.33
N GLN A 65 -13.92 -7.65 -1.18
CA GLN A 65 -14.79 -8.84 -1.28
C GLN A 65 -15.40 -9.27 0.08
N GLY A 66 -15.84 -8.30 0.88
CA GLY A 66 -16.43 -8.55 2.21
C GLY A 66 -15.42 -8.98 3.29
N LYS A 67 -14.13 -9.00 2.97
CA LYS A 67 -13.05 -9.33 3.91
C LYS A 67 -12.24 -8.09 4.29
N LYS A 68 -11.67 -8.14 5.48
CA LYS A 68 -10.78 -7.12 6.02
C LYS A 68 -9.34 -7.59 5.91
N TYR A 69 -8.42 -6.69 5.55
CA TYR A 69 -7.00 -6.97 5.48
C TYR A 69 -6.17 -5.84 6.11
N HIS A 70 -5.04 -6.21 6.70
CA HIS A 70 -3.89 -5.35 6.91
C HIS A 70 -2.89 -5.55 5.78
N ILE A 71 -2.11 -4.52 5.47
CA ILE A 71 -1.17 -4.57 4.33
C ILE A 71 0.25 -4.60 4.86
N TRP A 72 0.98 -5.64 4.49
CA TRP A 72 2.41 -5.76 4.73
C TRP A 72 3.19 -5.24 3.51
N VAL A 73 4.24 -4.46 3.72
CA VAL A 73 5.00 -3.79 2.66
C VAL A 73 6.39 -4.39 2.51
N GLU A 74 6.77 -4.73 1.28
CA GLU A 74 8.09 -5.29 1.00
C GLU A 74 8.74 -4.62 -0.20
N PRO A 75 10.03 -4.20 -0.12
CA PRO A 75 10.82 -3.92 -1.31
C PRO A 75 11.00 -5.20 -2.12
N ARG A 76 10.66 -5.18 -3.41
CA ARG A 76 10.66 -6.37 -4.27
C ARG A 76 11.47 -6.20 -5.56
N GLY A 77 11.66 -4.96 -6.03
CA GLY A 77 12.43 -4.69 -7.23
C GLY A 77 12.90 -3.25 -7.35
N PHE A 78 13.52 -2.97 -8.49
CA PHE A 78 14.03 -1.64 -8.84
C PHE A 78 14.02 -1.48 -10.35
N SER A 79 13.39 -0.42 -10.85
CA SER A 79 13.29 -0.11 -12.27
C SER A 79 13.17 1.41 -12.45
N ASP A 80 13.61 1.94 -13.60
CA ASP A 80 13.56 3.37 -13.95
C ASP A 80 14.07 4.31 -12.83
N GLY A 81 15.10 3.88 -12.09
CA GLY A 81 15.67 4.68 -11.01
C GLY A 81 14.86 4.69 -9.69
N ALA A 82 13.79 3.90 -9.58
CA ALA A 82 12.92 3.86 -8.41
C ALA A 82 12.75 2.43 -7.85
N TYR A 83 12.62 2.34 -6.52
CA TYR A 83 12.28 1.08 -5.85
C TYR A 83 10.82 0.71 -6.04
N GLU A 84 10.56 -0.58 -6.22
CA GLU A 84 9.24 -1.17 -6.37
C GLU A 84 8.91 -2.02 -5.16
N TYR A 85 7.66 -1.91 -4.72
CA TYR A 85 7.15 -2.54 -3.52
C TYR A 85 6.03 -3.51 -3.86
N GLY A 86 6.05 -4.66 -3.20
CA GLY A 86 4.89 -5.55 -3.10
C GLY A 86 4.07 -5.16 -1.87
N LEU A 87 2.76 -5.10 -2.05
CA LEU A 87 1.80 -4.90 -0.98
C LEU A 87 1.06 -6.21 -0.74
N ILE A 88 1.23 -6.81 0.44
CA ILE A 88 0.72 -8.14 0.76
C ILE A 88 -0.49 -8.00 1.69
N PRO A 89 -1.73 -8.30 1.22
CA PRO A 89 -2.90 -8.28 2.07
C PRO A 89 -2.95 -9.51 2.98
N ILE A 90 -3.10 -9.28 4.28
CA ILE A 90 -3.15 -10.30 5.32
C ILE A 90 -4.43 -10.08 6.13
N GLU A 91 -5.28 -11.11 6.24
CA GLU A 91 -6.49 -11.06 7.08
C GLU A 91 -6.10 -10.84 8.56
N PRO A 92 -6.97 -10.27 9.42
CA PRO A 92 -6.75 -10.30 10.86
C PRO A 92 -6.49 -11.74 11.31
N ASP A 93 -5.38 -11.98 12.00
CA ASP A 93 -4.88 -13.30 12.42
C ASP A 93 -4.46 -14.25 11.27
N GLY A 94 -4.45 -13.75 10.04
CA GLY A 94 -3.95 -14.44 8.87
C GLY A 94 -2.43 -14.57 8.88
N GLN A 95 -1.94 -15.59 8.18
CA GLN A 95 -0.50 -15.74 7.94
C GLN A 95 -0.07 -14.94 6.73
N TYR A 96 1.21 -14.58 6.71
CA TYR A 96 1.87 -14.05 5.52
C TYR A 96 1.61 -14.96 4.31
N SER A 97 1.43 -14.34 3.14
CA SER A 97 1.27 -15.07 1.89
C SER A 97 2.02 -14.38 0.76
N ASN A 98 2.41 -15.12 -0.27
CA ASN A 98 2.95 -14.54 -1.51
C ASN A 98 1.82 -14.10 -2.46
N ARG A 99 0.80 -13.42 -1.90
CA ARG A 99 -0.28 -12.81 -2.67
C ARG A 99 -0.13 -11.30 -2.59
N PHE A 100 -0.46 -10.63 -3.68
CA PHE A 100 -0.17 -9.21 -3.84
C PHE A 100 -1.43 -8.44 -4.14
N LEU A 101 -1.62 -7.33 -3.45
CA LEU A 101 -2.57 -6.31 -3.83
C LEU A 101 -2.13 -5.75 -5.19
N ALA A 102 -3.07 -5.66 -6.11
CA ALA A 102 -2.83 -5.22 -7.47
C ALA A 102 -4.00 -4.35 -7.96
N LEU A 103 -3.78 -3.65 -9.06
CA LEU A 103 -4.87 -3.08 -9.84
C LEU A 103 -5.48 -4.14 -10.75
N ASN A 104 -6.79 -4.09 -10.94
CA ASN A 104 -7.46 -4.84 -12.00
C ASN A 104 -7.02 -4.36 -13.39
N GLN A 105 -7.46 -5.06 -14.44
CA GLN A 105 -7.11 -4.73 -15.84
C GLN A 105 -7.48 -3.30 -16.25
N GLU A 106 -8.58 -2.76 -15.72
CA GLU A 106 -9.04 -1.40 -16.01
C GLU A 106 -8.28 -0.32 -15.22
N GLY A 107 -7.50 -0.71 -14.21
CA GLY A 107 -6.76 0.21 -13.36
C GLY A 107 -7.62 1.00 -12.37
N ASN A 108 -8.87 0.64 -12.16
CA ASN A 108 -9.83 1.40 -11.35
C ASN A 108 -10.24 0.69 -10.04
N GLN A 109 -9.87 -0.58 -9.87
CA GLN A 109 -10.20 -1.37 -8.68
C GLN A 109 -9.00 -2.15 -8.19
N LEU A 110 -9.03 -2.49 -6.90
CA LEU A 110 -8.04 -3.36 -6.28
C LEU A 110 -8.45 -4.83 -6.37
N GLU A 111 -7.47 -5.69 -6.60
CA GLU A 111 -7.62 -7.15 -6.57
C GLU A 111 -6.44 -7.81 -5.86
N ILE A 112 -6.54 -9.12 -5.61
CA ILE A 112 -5.46 -9.91 -5.00
C ILE A 112 -4.97 -10.94 -6.02
N LEU A 113 -3.71 -10.82 -6.42
CA LEU A 113 -3.05 -11.72 -7.35
C LEU A 113 -2.16 -12.75 -6.63
N GLN A 114 -2.01 -13.92 -7.23
CA GLN A 114 -1.16 -15.01 -6.72
C GLN A 114 0.33 -14.83 -7.06
N SER A 115 0.68 -13.79 -7.81
CA SER A 115 2.02 -13.52 -8.29
C SER A 115 2.28 -12.02 -8.35
N TRP A 116 3.55 -11.63 -8.19
CA TRP A 116 3.97 -10.24 -8.30
C TRP A 116 4.15 -9.85 -9.78
N THR A 117 3.12 -9.25 -10.35
CA THR A 117 3.05 -8.78 -11.75
C THR A 117 3.19 -7.27 -11.82
N ASP A 118 3.23 -6.69 -13.02
CA ASP A 118 3.27 -5.23 -13.21
C ASP A 118 2.08 -4.50 -12.56
N ALA A 119 0.90 -5.13 -12.54
CA ALA A 119 -0.28 -4.60 -11.88
C ALA A 119 -0.16 -4.56 -10.34
N ALA A 120 0.75 -5.36 -9.77
CA ALA A 120 1.04 -5.47 -8.35
C ALA A 120 2.28 -4.67 -7.91
N LYS A 121 2.86 -3.88 -8.82
CA LYS A 121 4.02 -3.03 -8.54
C LYS A 121 3.58 -1.63 -8.13
N PHE A 122 4.01 -1.24 -6.94
CA PHE A 122 3.83 0.12 -6.42
C PHE A 122 5.19 0.78 -6.19
N ARG A 123 5.27 2.09 -6.40
CA ARG A 123 6.40 2.93 -6.02
C ARG A 123 5.98 3.82 -4.86
N CYS A 124 6.90 4.08 -3.93
CA CYS A 124 6.70 5.01 -2.82
C CYS A 124 7.47 6.30 -3.12
N MET A 125 6.76 7.42 -3.27
CA MET A 125 7.31 8.73 -3.63
C MET A 125 7.08 9.73 -2.50
N GLU A 126 8.06 10.58 -2.17
CA GLU A 126 7.91 11.61 -1.12
C GLU A 126 7.09 12.84 -1.53
#